data_AF-A0A7C0VXW3-F1
#
_entry.id   AF-A0A7C0VXW3-F1
#
_cell.length_a   1.000
_cell.length_b   1.000
_cell.length_c   1.000
_cell.angle_alpha   90.00
_cell.angle_beta   90.00
_cell.angle_gamma   90.00
#
_symmetry.space_group_name_H-M   'P 1'
#
loop_
_entity.id
_entity.type
_entity.pdbx_description
1 polymer ?
#
loop_
_entity_poly.entity_id
_entity_poly.type
_entity_poly.pdbx_seq_one_letter_code
_entity_poly.pdbx_strand_id
1 'polypeptide(L)'
;IESRVYPRQIAFNVLPHIDVFLENGYTREEMKLVWETRKILEDDSIQVNPTAVRVPVFYGHSEAVHIETRDKISAAEARELLAAAPGVTVLDERCPGGYPTAVTEAAQHDAVFVGRIREDISHPRGLDLWVVADNVRKGAALNSVQIAEVLIADYL
;
A
#
# COMPACT_ATOMS: atom_id res chain seq x y z
N ILE A 1 -29.70 -10.11 7.19
CA ILE A 1 -29.00 -9.61 6.00
C ILE A 1 -28.41 -10.82 5.30
N GLU A 2 -28.88 -11.15 4.10
CA GLU A 2 -28.35 -12.28 3.31
C GLU A 2 -27.16 -11.77 2.49
N SER A 3 -25.98 -12.36 2.69
CA SER A 3 -24.77 -11.94 1.98
C SER A 3 -24.61 -12.76 0.70
N ARG A 4 -24.50 -12.07 -0.46
CA ARG A 4 -24.41 -12.73 -1.78
C ARG A 4 -23.02 -12.69 -2.41
N VAL A 5 -22.20 -11.72 -2.01
CA VAL A 5 -20.85 -11.52 -2.59
C VAL A 5 -19.77 -11.97 -1.62
N TYR A 6 -19.88 -11.58 -0.35
CA TYR A 6 -18.93 -11.94 0.69
C TYR A 6 -19.48 -13.08 1.56
N PRO A 7 -18.62 -13.89 2.20
CA PRO A 7 -19.08 -14.93 3.12
C PRO A 7 -19.73 -14.38 4.39
N ARG A 8 -19.53 -13.09 4.69
CA ARG A 8 -20.07 -12.37 5.86
C ARG A 8 -20.51 -10.96 5.45
N GLN A 9 -21.36 -10.34 6.25
CA GLN A 9 -21.80 -8.96 6.06
C GLN A 9 -20.59 -8.00 6.08
N ILE A 10 -20.47 -7.14 5.07
CA ILE A 10 -19.41 -6.12 4.99
C ILE A 10 -19.85 -4.76 5.56
N ALA A 11 -21.15 -4.43 5.52
CA ALA A 11 -21.65 -3.17 6.06
C ALA A 11 -21.36 -3.09 7.57
N PHE A 12 -20.65 -2.04 7.97
CA PHE A 12 -20.20 -1.80 9.35
C PHE A 12 -19.34 -2.94 9.92
N ASN A 13 -18.58 -3.63 9.07
CA ASN A 13 -17.76 -4.77 9.46
C ASN A 13 -16.40 -4.77 8.74
N VAL A 14 -15.51 -5.63 9.20
CA VAL A 14 -14.14 -5.78 8.70
C VAL A 14 -13.89 -7.26 8.45
N LEU A 15 -13.54 -7.63 7.21
CA LEU A 15 -13.39 -9.03 6.79
C LEU A 15 -11.91 -9.36 6.51
N PRO A 16 -11.22 -10.13 7.37
CA PRO A 16 -9.83 -10.52 7.17
C PRO A 16 -9.71 -11.71 6.20
N HIS A 17 -10.32 -11.58 5.03
CA HIS A 17 -10.38 -12.63 4.01
C HIS A 17 -10.59 -11.97 2.65
N ILE A 18 -9.51 -11.89 1.88
CA ILE A 18 -9.52 -11.44 0.49
C ILE A 18 -8.96 -12.56 -0.37
N ASP A 19 -9.73 -12.97 -1.38
CA ASP A 19 -9.40 -14.13 -2.21
C ASP A 19 -9.47 -15.46 -1.42
N VAL A 20 -8.93 -16.57 -1.93
CA VAL A 20 -8.99 -17.90 -1.29
C VAL A 20 -7.84 -18.13 -0.31
N PHE A 21 -8.06 -18.94 0.73
CA PHE A 21 -6.99 -19.44 1.59
C PHE A 21 -6.10 -20.47 0.87
N LEU A 22 -4.81 -20.45 1.21
CA LEU A 22 -3.81 -21.43 0.78
C LEU A 22 -3.44 -22.37 1.94
N GLU A 23 -2.66 -23.41 1.65
CA GLU A 23 -2.29 -24.45 2.63
C GLU A 23 -1.49 -23.92 3.83
N ASN A 24 -0.75 -22.83 3.65
CA ASN A 24 0.04 -22.19 4.71
C ASN A 24 -0.79 -21.26 5.64
N GLY A 25 -2.10 -21.16 5.43
CA GLY A 25 -3.00 -20.33 6.24
C GLY A 25 -3.12 -18.87 5.81
N TYR A 26 -2.30 -18.40 4.86
CA TYR A 26 -2.46 -17.11 4.23
C TYR A 26 -3.53 -17.17 3.12
N THR A 27 -4.13 -16.03 2.83
CA THR A 27 -4.94 -15.85 1.63
C THR A 27 -4.06 -15.62 0.39
N ARG A 28 -4.61 -15.88 -0.79
CA ARG A 28 -3.90 -15.64 -2.06
C ARG A 28 -3.53 -14.17 -2.24
N GLU A 29 -4.35 -13.24 -1.77
CA GLU A 29 -4.03 -11.81 -1.83
C GLU A 29 -2.82 -11.45 -0.96
N GLU A 30 -2.75 -11.99 0.25
CA GLU A 30 -1.58 -11.83 1.12
C GLU A 30 -0.32 -12.39 0.46
N MET A 31 -0.41 -13.59 -0.12
CA MET A 31 0.75 -14.19 -0.77
C MET A 31 1.19 -13.47 -2.05
N LYS A 32 0.27 -12.84 -2.80
CA LYS A 32 0.64 -11.95 -3.91
C LYS A 32 1.53 -10.81 -3.45
N LEU A 33 1.21 -10.15 -2.33
CA LEU A 33 2.08 -9.10 -1.77
C LEU A 33 3.49 -9.63 -1.51
N VAL A 34 3.64 -10.86 -1.01
CA VAL A 34 4.96 -11.47 -0.80
C VAL A 34 5.69 -11.71 -2.13
N TRP A 35 5.03 -12.35 -3.10
CA TRP A 35 5.66 -12.75 -4.36
C TRP A 35 5.95 -11.57 -5.28
N GLU A 36 5.00 -10.65 -5.41
CA GLU A 36 5.09 -9.49 -6.29
C GLU A 36 6.13 -8.50 -5.77
N THR A 37 6.21 -8.24 -4.45
CA THR A 37 7.26 -7.39 -3.88
C THR A 37 8.65 -7.93 -4.19
N ARG A 38 8.91 -9.23 -3.96
CA ARG A 38 10.21 -9.86 -4.27
C ARG A 38 10.54 -9.79 -5.75
N LYS A 39 9.54 -10.03 -6.61
CA LYS A 39 9.72 -9.97 -8.07
C LYS A 39 9.99 -8.56 -8.57
N ILE A 40 9.26 -7.55 -8.09
CA ILE A 40 9.40 -6.16 -8.52
C ILE A 40 10.75 -5.58 -8.06
N LEU A 41 11.19 -5.94 -6.85
CA LEU A 41 12.46 -5.47 -6.28
C LEU A 41 13.65 -6.38 -6.62
N GLU A 42 13.42 -7.45 -7.38
CA GLU A 42 14.43 -8.44 -7.78
C GLU A 42 15.26 -8.99 -6.60
N ASP A 43 14.62 -9.17 -5.43
CA ASP A 43 15.29 -9.57 -4.19
C ASP A 43 14.41 -10.54 -3.37
N ASP A 44 14.71 -11.83 -3.48
CA ASP A 44 14.02 -12.90 -2.74
C ASP A 44 14.33 -12.90 -1.23
N SER A 45 15.36 -12.16 -0.79
CA SER A 45 15.72 -12.08 0.62
C SER A 45 14.76 -11.19 1.43
N ILE A 46 14.02 -10.30 0.76
CA ILE A 46 13.03 -9.44 1.39
C ILE A 46 11.94 -10.30 2.05
N GLN A 47 11.74 -10.08 3.34
CA GLN A 47 10.68 -10.73 4.10
C GLN A 47 9.45 -9.83 4.13
N VAL A 48 8.29 -10.41 3.82
CA VAL A 48 7.01 -9.71 3.80
C VAL A 48 6.02 -10.56 4.60
N ASN A 49 5.33 -9.93 5.55
CA ASN A 49 4.29 -10.57 6.35
C ASN A 49 3.01 -9.74 6.31
N PRO A 50 2.14 -9.94 5.30
CA PRO A 50 0.96 -9.11 5.11
C PRO A 50 -0.27 -9.70 5.77
N THR A 51 -1.24 -8.84 6.07
CA THR A 51 -2.62 -9.22 6.38
C THR A 51 -3.56 -8.39 5.52
N ALA A 52 -4.41 -9.05 4.73
CA ALA A 52 -5.29 -8.38 3.77
C ALA A 52 -6.73 -8.36 4.29
N VAL A 53 -7.28 -7.16 4.46
CA VAL A 53 -8.56 -6.97 5.15
C VAL A 53 -9.50 -6.10 4.32
N ARG A 54 -10.71 -6.60 4.07
CA ARG A 54 -11.76 -5.83 3.40
C ARG A 54 -12.51 -4.98 4.42
N VAL A 55 -12.59 -3.68 4.14
CA VAL A 55 -13.29 -2.67 4.95
C VAL A 55 -14.40 -2.00 4.11
N PRO A 56 -15.41 -1.35 4.72
CA PRO A 56 -16.54 -0.77 4.00
C PRO A 56 -16.19 0.60 3.43
N VAL A 57 -15.17 0.64 2.59
CA VAL A 57 -14.72 1.81 1.81
C VAL A 57 -14.90 1.47 0.33
N PHE A 58 -15.52 2.36 -0.44
CA PHE A 58 -15.86 2.09 -1.85
C PHE A 58 -14.64 2.08 -2.77
N TYR A 59 -13.73 3.05 -2.61
CA TYR A 59 -12.54 3.23 -3.43
C TYR A 59 -11.36 3.65 -2.56
N GLY A 60 -10.17 3.29 -3.03
CA GLY A 60 -8.92 3.55 -2.32
C GLY A 60 -8.54 2.38 -1.43
N HIS A 61 -7.28 1.96 -1.53
CA HIS A 61 -6.66 1.08 -0.54
C HIS A 61 -5.86 1.91 0.43
N SER A 62 -5.83 1.46 1.68
CA SER A 62 -5.04 2.06 2.74
C SER A 62 -4.21 0.99 3.42
N GLU A 63 -2.93 1.25 3.60
CA GLU A 63 -1.96 0.31 4.12
C GLU A 63 -1.22 0.94 5.31
N ALA A 64 -1.28 0.27 6.47
CA ALA A 64 -0.34 0.51 7.54
C ALA A 64 0.90 -0.34 7.25
N VAL A 65 2.01 0.32 6.89
CA VAL A 65 3.23 -0.35 6.46
C VAL A 65 4.29 -0.16 7.53
N HIS A 66 4.88 -1.27 7.96
CA HIS A 66 6.07 -1.28 8.79
C HIS A 66 7.23 -1.85 7.99
N ILE A 67 8.37 -1.16 7.98
CA ILE A 67 9.58 -1.59 7.27
C ILE A 67 10.79 -1.55 8.19
N GLU A 68 11.69 -2.50 8.02
CA GLU A 68 13.02 -2.47 8.59
C GLU A 68 14.05 -2.27 7.48
N THR A 69 14.92 -1.28 7.62
CA THR A 69 15.94 -0.98 6.63
C THR A 69 17.28 -1.64 6.97
N ARG A 70 18.15 -1.81 5.96
CA ARG A 70 19.50 -2.38 6.14
C ARG A 70 20.34 -1.49 7.04
N ASP A 71 20.36 -0.19 6.72
CA ASP A 71 20.99 0.86 7.50
C ASP A 71 19.93 1.75 8.15
N LYS A 72 20.27 2.40 9.27
CA LYS A 72 19.37 3.35 9.92
C LYS A 72 19.06 4.50 8.96
N ILE A 73 17.79 4.82 8.84
CA ILE A 73 17.29 6.06 8.24
C ILE A 73 16.35 6.76 9.24
N SER A 74 16.44 8.08 9.32
CA SER A 74 15.51 8.88 10.13
C SER A 74 14.18 9.08 9.41
N ALA A 75 13.12 9.38 10.17
CA ALA A 75 11.83 9.72 9.56
C ALA A 75 11.89 10.99 8.68
N ALA A 76 12.81 11.91 8.96
CA ALA A 76 13.01 13.12 8.17
C ALA A 76 13.62 12.80 6.80
N GLU A 77 14.71 12.02 6.77
CA GLU A 77 15.34 11.58 5.52
C GLU A 77 14.37 10.74 4.68
N ALA A 78 13.63 9.82 5.30
CA ALA A 78 12.62 9.03 4.60
C ALA A 78 11.53 9.92 3.97
N ARG A 79 11.10 10.96 4.68
CA ARG A 79 10.12 11.94 4.16
C ARG A 79 10.65 12.66 2.93
N GLU A 80 11.90 13.12 2.95
CA GLU A 80 12.53 13.82 1.83
C GLU A 80 12.66 12.91 0.60
N LEU A 81 13.11 11.67 0.79
CA LEU A 81 13.21 10.68 -0.29
C LEU A 81 11.85 10.37 -0.92
N LEU A 82 10.82 10.18 -0.09
CA LEU A 82 9.46 9.91 -0.57
C LEU A 82 8.86 11.13 -1.29
N ALA A 83 9.12 12.35 -0.82
CA ALA A 83 8.65 13.56 -1.48
C ALA A 83 9.32 13.79 -2.85
N ALA A 84 10.54 13.28 -3.04
CA ALA A 84 11.24 13.33 -4.32
C ALA A 84 10.86 12.19 -5.27
N ALA A 85 10.17 11.14 -4.79
CA ALA A 85 9.84 9.97 -5.59
C ALA A 85 8.71 10.28 -6.60
N PRO A 86 8.90 10.00 -7.90
CA PRO A 86 7.87 10.25 -8.91
C PRO A 86 6.56 9.52 -8.60
N GLY A 87 5.44 10.26 -8.66
CA GLY A 87 4.11 9.72 -8.39
C GLY A 87 3.76 9.53 -6.91
N VAL A 88 4.65 9.94 -5.99
CA VAL A 88 4.39 9.96 -4.54
C VAL A 88 4.10 11.38 -4.08
N THR A 89 3.06 11.54 -3.27
CA THR A 89 2.73 12.79 -2.58
C THR A 89 2.79 12.57 -1.08
N VAL A 90 3.64 13.33 -0.39
CA VAL A 90 3.73 13.27 1.08
C VAL A 90 2.71 14.20 1.73
N LEU A 91 1.86 13.64 2.59
CA LEU A 91 0.95 14.36 3.48
C LEU A 91 1.17 13.85 4.92
N ASP A 92 2.07 14.52 5.66
CA ASP A 92 2.54 14.05 6.97
C ASP A 92 2.67 15.20 7.99
N GLU A 93 1.62 16.01 8.12
CA GLU A 93 1.57 17.07 9.11
C GLU A 93 1.20 16.52 10.50
N ARG A 94 1.85 17.05 11.54
CA ARG A 94 1.63 16.66 12.95
C ARG A 94 0.45 17.42 13.57
N CYS A 95 -0.67 17.45 12.86
CA CYS A 95 -1.92 18.11 13.27
C CYS A 95 -3.15 17.22 12.95
N PRO A 96 -4.31 17.48 13.56
CA PRO A 96 -5.55 16.77 13.22
C PRO A 96 -5.87 16.91 11.72
N GLY A 97 -6.06 15.78 11.03
CA GLY A 97 -6.33 15.76 9.58
C GLY A 97 -5.09 15.90 8.68
N GLY A 98 -3.89 16.03 9.25
CA GLY A 98 -2.63 16.17 8.52
C GLY A 98 -2.11 14.90 7.83
N TYR A 99 -2.97 13.98 7.43
CA TYR A 99 -2.62 12.66 6.89
C TYR A 99 -3.62 12.21 5.82
N PRO A 100 -3.20 11.35 4.86
CA PRO A 100 -4.07 10.97 3.76
C PRO A 100 -5.11 9.93 4.18
N THR A 101 -6.28 9.98 3.55
CA THR A 101 -7.32 8.95 3.67
C THR A 101 -7.83 8.50 2.30
N ALA A 102 -8.38 7.28 2.23
CA ALA A 102 -8.87 6.66 1.01
C ALA A 102 -9.90 7.52 0.26
N VAL A 103 -10.79 8.17 1.01
CA VAL A 103 -11.93 8.91 0.44
C VAL A 103 -11.52 10.29 -0.06
N THR A 104 -10.63 10.99 0.66
CA THR A 104 -10.32 12.40 0.40
C THR A 104 -9.15 12.60 -0.54
N GLU A 105 -8.04 11.89 -0.34
CA GLU A 105 -6.82 12.09 -1.14
C GLU A 105 -6.69 11.07 -2.25
N ALA A 106 -6.96 9.79 -1.98
CA ALA A 106 -6.67 8.75 -2.96
C ALA A 106 -7.69 8.71 -4.10
N ALA A 107 -9.00 8.67 -3.79
CA ALA A 107 -10.03 8.50 -4.80
C ALA A 107 -9.89 9.52 -5.95
N GLN A 108 -9.90 9.03 -7.19
CA GLN A 108 -9.79 9.79 -8.44
C GLN A 108 -8.45 10.50 -8.69
N HIS A 109 -7.45 10.32 -7.83
CA HIS A 109 -6.11 10.86 -8.02
C HIS A 109 -5.14 9.79 -8.53
N ASP A 110 -4.14 10.25 -9.27
CA ASP A 110 -3.11 9.40 -9.87
C ASP A 110 -1.92 9.12 -8.93
N ALA A 111 -1.76 9.95 -7.89
CA ALA A 111 -0.65 9.85 -6.94
C ALA A 111 -0.88 8.77 -5.87
N VAL A 112 0.23 8.22 -5.37
CA VAL A 112 0.26 7.46 -4.12
C VAL A 112 0.52 8.44 -2.98
N PHE A 113 -0.36 8.49 -1.99
CA PHE A 113 -0.21 9.38 -0.85
C PHE A 113 0.42 8.66 0.33
N VAL A 114 1.41 9.29 0.95
CA VAL A 114 2.13 8.72 2.10
C VAL A 114 2.13 9.70 3.26
N GLY A 115 1.78 9.21 4.45
CA GLY A 115 1.76 9.98 5.67
C GLY A 115 2.14 9.13 6.88
N ARG A 116 2.00 9.73 8.08
CA ARG A 116 2.28 9.08 9.37
C ARG A 116 3.70 8.49 9.48
N ILE A 117 4.65 9.05 8.74
CA ILE A 117 6.03 8.58 8.62
C ILE A 117 6.74 8.82 9.95
N ARG A 118 7.18 7.75 10.61
CA ARG A 118 7.84 7.85 11.92
C ARG A 118 8.82 6.71 12.12
N GLU A 119 9.78 6.93 13.01
CA GLU A 119 10.66 5.86 13.47
C GLU A 119 9.88 4.91 14.38
N ASP A 120 10.12 3.62 14.19
CA ASP A 120 9.59 2.61 15.08
C ASP A 120 10.26 2.69 16.46
N ILE A 121 9.45 2.49 17.49
CA ILE A 121 9.88 2.44 18.88
C ILE A 121 10.40 1.05 19.29
N SER A 122 10.13 0.01 18.49
CA SER A 122 10.46 -1.38 18.80
C SER A 122 11.73 -1.89 18.12
N HIS A 123 12.06 -1.40 16.92
CA HIS A 123 13.24 -1.77 16.17
C HIS A 123 14.09 -0.54 15.79
N PRO A 124 15.41 -0.55 16.07
CA PRO A 124 16.25 0.64 15.86
C PRO A 124 16.29 1.09 14.40
N ARG A 125 16.11 0.19 13.43
CA ARG A 125 16.06 0.52 11.98
C ARG A 125 14.64 0.42 11.40
N GLY A 126 13.62 0.42 12.24
CA GLY A 126 12.23 0.36 11.82
C GLY A 126 11.67 1.74 11.46
N LEU A 127 10.78 1.76 10.47
CA LEU A 127 9.92 2.89 10.12
C LEU A 127 8.48 2.42 9.99
N ASP A 128 7.54 3.27 10.38
CA ASP A 128 6.12 3.09 10.11
C ASP A 128 5.61 4.16 9.15
N LEU A 129 4.75 3.76 8.23
CA LEU A 129 4.09 4.62 7.25
C LEU A 129 2.60 4.29 7.14
N TRP A 130 1.85 5.26 6.62
CA TRP A 130 0.48 5.10 6.17
C TRP A 130 0.40 5.45 4.69
N VAL A 131 0.04 4.49 3.86
CA VAL A 131 0.01 4.63 2.40
C VAL A 131 -1.42 4.52 1.92
N VAL A 132 -1.83 5.40 1.00
CA VAL A 132 -3.16 5.37 0.41
C VAL A 132 -3.09 5.66 -1.09
N ALA A 133 -3.79 4.88 -1.91
CA ALA A 133 -3.86 5.10 -3.35
C ALA A 133 -5.19 4.61 -3.95
N ASP A 134 -5.62 5.19 -5.07
CA ASP A 134 -6.77 4.70 -5.84
C ASP A 134 -6.43 3.35 -6.46
N ASN A 135 -7.09 2.29 -5.98
CA ASN A 135 -6.84 0.92 -6.40
C ASN A 135 -7.35 0.61 -7.82
N VAL A 136 -8.34 1.35 -8.32
CA VAL A 136 -8.87 1.15 -9.69
C VAL A 136 -8.04 1.93 -10.69
N ARG A 137 -7.61 3.14 -10.31
CA ARG A 137 -6.86 4.04 -11.18
C ARG A 137 -5.36 3.79 -11.10
N LYS A 138 -4.68 4.17 -10.02
CA LYS A 138 -3.22 3.96 -9.89
C LYS A 138 -2.88 2.47 -9.78
N GLY A 139 -3.62 1.72 -8.98
CA GLY A 139 -3.38 0.29 -8.73
C GLY A 139 -3.59 -0.62 -9.94
N ALA A 140 -4.22 -0.16 -11.03
CA ALA A 140 -4.45 -0.97 -12.22
C ALA A 140 -4.30 -0.19 -13.53
N ALA A 141 -5.20 0.76 -13.80
CA ALA A 141 -5.31 1.40 -15.11
C ALA A 141 -4.09 2.26 -15.47
N LEU A 142 -3.71 3.20 -14.61
CA LEU A 142 -2.60 4.12 -14.88
C LEU A 142 -1.27 3.38 -14.96
N ASN A 143 -1.02 2.41 -14.06
CA ASN A 143 0.21 1.63 -14.11
C ASN A 143 0.35 0.89 -15.45
N SER A 144 -0.75 0.35 -15.99
CA SER A 144 -0.76 -0.31 -17.29
C SER A 144 -0.45 0.66 -18.44
N VAL A 145 -1.02 1.87 -18.40
CA VAL A 145 -0.74 2.92 -19.40
C VAL A 145 0.71 3.39 -19.31
N GLN A 146 1.23 3.62 -18.11
CA GLN A 146 2.62 4.06 -17.90
C GLN A 146 3.63 3.02 -18.39
N ILE A 147 3.36 1.73 -18.19
CA ILE A 147 4.19 0.66 -18.78
C ILE A 147 4.17 0.72 -20.31
N ALA A 148 3.00 0.96 -20.92
CA ALA A 148 2.89 1.09 -22.37
C ALA A 148 3.62 2.34 -22.91
N GLU A 149 3.54 3.47 -22.19
CA GLU A 149 4.27 4.70 -22.53
C GLU A 149 5.79 4.47 -22.52
N VAL A 150 6.32 3.80 -21.50
CA VAL A 150 7.75 3.44 -21.44
C VAL A 150 8.14 2.47 -22.56
N LEU A 151 7.31 1.46 -22.85
CA LEU A 151 7.56 0.52 -23.95
C LEU A 151 7.68 1.25 -25.29
N ILE A 152 6.79 2.21 -25.55
CA ILE A 152 6.80 3.02 -26.79
C ILE A 152 7.99 3.96 -26.82
N ALA A 153 8.38 4.58 -25.69
CA ALA A 153 9.45 5.57 -25.66
C ALA A 153 10.85 4.95 -25.77
N ASP A 154 11.08 3.81 -25.11
CA ASP A 154 12.43 3.29 -24.88
C ASP A 154 12.73 1.97 -25.59
N TYR A 155 11.70 1.26 -26.09
CA TYR A 155 11.84 -0.11 -26.59
C TYR A 155 11.19 -0.39 -27.95
N LEU A 156 10.54 0.59 -28.58
CA LEU A 156 9.95 0.52 -29.92
C LEU A 156 10.43 1.69 -30.79
#